data_AF-A0A016WW56-F1
#
_entry.id   AF-A0A016WW56-F1
#
_cell.length_a   1.000
_cell.length_b   1.000
_cell.length_c   1.000
_cell.angle_alpha   90.00
_cell.angle_beta   90.00
_cell.angle_gamma   90.00
#
_symmetry.space_group_name_H-M   'P 1'
#
loop_
_entity.id
_entity.type
_entity.pdbx_description
1 polymer ?
#
loop_
_entity_poly.entity_id
_entity_poly.type
_entity_poly.pdbx_seq_one_letter_code
_entity_poly.pdbx_strand_id
1 'polypeptide(L)' 'MRNHGVVTGGKYRQKNVCKPYAFYPCGPHKDESFYGPCPKDSWPTPKCRKRCQHKYKKSYEEDKYFGRLLSVR' A
#
# COMPACT_ATOMS: atom_id res chain seq x y z
N MET A 1 -11.22 -8.25 2.65
CA MET A 1 -11.83 -6.91 2.85
C MET A 1 -13.06 -6.91 3.76
N ARG A 2 -13.94 -7.92 3.76
CA ARG A 2 -15.15 -7.92 4.62
C ARG A 2 -14.87 -7.98 6.12
N ASN A 3 -13.96 -8.86 6.57
CA ASN A 3 -13.76 -9.11 8.00
C ASN A 3 -12.69 -8.21 8.64
N HIS A 4 -11.67 -7.84 7.88
CA HIS A 4 -10.51 -7.10 8.41
C HIS A 4 -10.31 -5.71 7.82
N GLY A 5 -11.09 -5.36 6.79
CA GLY A 5 -10.93 -4.12 6.03
C GLY A 5 -9.59 -4.07 5.28
N VAL A 6 -9.35 -2.95 4.60
CA VAL A 6 -8.04 -2.53 4.10
C VAL A 6 -7.89 -1.04 4.36
N VAL A 7 -6.67 -0.59 4.61
CA VAL A 7 -6.38 0.84 4.79
C VAL A 7 -6.12 1.53 3.46
N THR A 8 -6.14 2.86 3.43
CA THR A 8 -5.71 3.60 2.23
C THR A 8 -4.26 3.27 1.89
N GLY A 9 -3.99 3.22 0.59
CA GLY A 9 -2.66 3.00 0.04
C GLY A 9 -2.46 3.80 -1.24
N GLY A 10 -1.24 3.76 -1.74
CA GLY A 10 -0.84 4.54 -2.91
C GLY A 10 0.49 4.07 -3.47
N LYS A 11 1.04 4.84 -4.41
CA LYS A 11 2.36 4.58 -5.01
C LYS A 11 3.46 4.58 -3.95
N TYR A 12 4.63 4.04 -4.31
CA TYR A 12 5.82 4.10 -3.48
C TYR A 12 6.09 5.54 -2.99
N ARG A 13 6.36 5.71 -1.69
CA ARG A 13 6.57 7.01 -1.00
C ARG A 13 5.43 8.03 -1.12
N GLN A 14 4.24 7.65 -1.60
CA GLN A 14 3.10 8.55 -1.63
C GLN A 14 2.76 9.03 -0.20
N LYS A 15 2.67 10.35 -0.05
CA LYS A 15 2.25 11.00 1.20
C LYS A 15 0.73 10.97 1.32
N ASN A 16 0.21 11.23 2.52
CA ASN A 16 -1.22 11.36 2.79
C ASN A 16 -2.05 10.08 2.51
N VAL A 17 -1.43 8.90 2.62
CA VAL A 17 -2.11 7.58 2.61
C VAL A 17 -1.61 6.76 3.80
N CYS A 18 -2.35 5.78 4.31
CA CYS A 18 -1.90 5.00 5.46
C CYS A 18 -0.71 4.08 5.13
N LYS A 19 -0.80 3.30 4.03
CA LYS A 19 0.18 2.30 3.60
C LYS A 19 0.54 2.44 2.12
N PRO A 20 1.55 3.25 1.76
CA PRO A 20 2.05 3.27 0.38
C PRO A 20 2.68 1.92 0.02
N TYR A 21 2.74 1.62 -1.29
CA TYR A 21 3.38 0.41 -1.80
C TYR A 21 4.84 0.33 -1.35
N ALA A 22 5.28 -0.87 -0.99
CA ALA A 22 6.56 -1.07 -0.31
C ALA A 22 7.76 -1.06 -1.28
N PHE A 23 7.55 -1.51 -2.52
CA PHE A 23 8.62 -1.65 -3.51
C PHE A 23 8.73 -0.38 -4.35
N TYR A 24 9.96 0.03 -4.64
CA TYR A 24 10.21 1.16 -5.53
C TYR A 24 9.93 0.74 -6.99
N PRO A 25 9.51 1.68 -7.86
CA PRO A 25 9.39 1.42 -9.30
C PRO A 25 10.77 1.06 -9.87
N CYS A 26 10.87 0.16 -10.84
CA CYS A 26 12.13 -0.30 -11.40
C CYS A 26 11.97 -0.68 -12.87
N GLY A 27 13.09 -0.70 -13.59
CA GLY A 27 13.11 -1.06 -15.01
C GLY A 27 12.86 0.13 -15.96
N PRO A 28 12.69 -0.15 -17.26
CA PRO A 28 12.53 0.87 -18.28
C PRO A 28 11.13 1.49 -18.19
N HIS A 29 11.09 2.79 -17.94
CA HIS A 29 9.87 3.60 -17.96
C HIS A 29 10.02 4.70 -19.01
N LYS A 30 8.99 4.88 -19.84
CA LYS A 30 9.06 5.70 -21.06
C LYS A 30 9.34 7.19 -20.81
N ASP A 31 8.94 7.70 -19.64
CA ASP A 31 8.96 9.13 -19.28
C ASP A 31 9.35 9.38 -17.80
N GLU A 32 10.02 8.43 -17.14
CA GLU A 32 10.42 8.56 -15.73
C GLU A 32 11.94 8.40 -15.56
N SER A 33 12.47 8.95 -14.48
CA SER A 33 13.87 8.79 -14.07
C SER A 33 14.22 7.30 -14.01
N PHE A 34 15.40 6.91 -14.52
CA PHE A 34 15.83 5.52 -14.46
C PHE A 34 16.02 5.08 -13.01
N TYR A 35 15.11 4.23 -12.50
CA TYR A 35 15.14 3.73 -11.13
C TYR A 35 16.09 2.54 -10.92
N GLY A 36 16.91 2.23 -11.92
CA GLY A 36 17.77 1.06 -11.90
C GLY A 36 17.05 -0.22 -12.31
N PRO A 37 17.80 -1.34 -12.39
CA PRO A 37 17.24 -2.63 -12.69
C PRO A 37 16.29 -3.10 -11.59
N CYS A 38 15.25 -3.82 -11.98
CA CYS A 38 14.49 -4.64 -11.05
C CYS A 38 15.38 -5.75 -10.47
N PRO A 39 15.11 -6.24 -9.25
CA PRO A 39 15.78 -7.42 -8.75
C PRO A 39 15.56 -8.59 -9.71
N LYS A 40 16.58 -9.46 -9.83
CA LYS A 40 16.48 -10.68 -10.65
C LYS A 40 15.42 -11.64 -10.10
N ASP A 41 15.33 -11.69 -8.77
CA ASP A 41 14.36 -12.49 -8.02
C ASP A 41 13.27 -11.62 -7.40
N SER A 42 12.36 -12.24 -6.65
CA SER A 42 11.30 -11.54 -5.92
C SER A 42 11.79 -10.82 -4.65
N TRP A 43 11.10 -9.75 -4.27
CA TRP A 43 11.30 -9.11 -2.98
C TRP A 43 10.69 -9.95 -1.84
N PRO A 44 11.32 -10.02 -0.65
CA PRO A 44 10.69 -10.62 0.52
C PRO A 44 9.34 -9.97 0.83
N THR A 45 8.36 -10.77 1.24
CA THR A 45 7.05 -10.26 1.64
C THR A 45 7.19 -9.27 2.80
N PRO A 46 6.71 -8.02 2.68
CA PRO A 46 6.80 -7.04 3.76
C PRO A 46 6.04 -7.51 5.00
N LYS A 47 6.61 -7.29 6.19
CA LYS A 47 5.94 -7.61 7.46
C LYS A 47 4.60 -6.88 7.59
N CYS A 48 3.57 -7.59 8.03
CA CYS A 48 2.24 -7.02 8.28
C CYS A 48 2.23 -6.16 9.56
N ARG A 49 2.62 -4.88 9.42
CA ARG A 49 2.59 -3.90 10.52
C ARG A 49 1.23 -3.20 10.57
N LYS A 50 0.48 -3.32 11.66
CA LYS A 50 -0.78 -2.61 11.91
C LYS A 50 -0.53 -1.16 12.37
N ARG A 51 0.11 -0.36 11.50
CA ARG A 51 0.45 1.06 11.76
C ARG A 51 0.60 1.83 10.45
N CYS A 52 0.01 3.02 10.35
CA CYS A 52 0.18 3.89 9.18
C CYS A 52 1.59 4.53 9.13
N GLN A 53 1.90 5.20 8.01
CA GLN A 53 3.10 6.02 7.89
C GLN A 53 3.13 7.15 8.92
N HIS A 54 4.32 7.60 9.28
CA HIS A 54 4.50 8.71 10.21
C HIS A 54 3.85 9.99 9.65
N LYS A 55 3.21 10.79 10.52
CA LYS A 55 2.44 12.01 10.20
C LYS A 55 1.14 11.80 9.40
N TYR A 56 0.72 10.56 9.10
CA TYR A 56 -0.62 10.33 8.59
C TYR A 56 -1.66 10.61 9.68
N LYS A 57 -2.77 11.27 9.32
CA LYS A 57 -3.71 11.86 10.29
C LYS A 57 -4.59 10.84 11.03
N LYS A 58 -4.89 9.71 10.41
CA LYS A 58 -5.73 8.65 11.01
C LYS A 58 -4.85 7.50 11.52
N SER A 59 -5.32 6.80 12.54
CA SER A 59 -4.74 5.51 12.94
C SER A 59 -4.97 4.42 11.89
N TYR A 60 -4.30 3.27 12.05
CA TYR A 60 -4.46 2.14 11.13
C TYR A 60 -5.87 1.55 11.20
N GLU A 61 -6.47 1.53 12.38
CA GLU A 61 -7.80 1.02 12.63
C GLU A 61 -8.87 1.95 12.05
N GLU A 62 -8.76 3.26 12.28
CA GLU A 62 -9.70 4.28 11.77
C GLU A 62 -9.71 4.39 10.24
N ASP A 63 -8.61 4.05 9.58
CA ASP A 63 -8.49 4.14 8.13
C ASP A 63 -8.95 2.88 7.39
N LYS A 64 -9.56 1.90 8.07
CA LYS A 64 -10.04 0.68 7.43
C LYS A 64 -11.34 0.89 6.66
N TYR A 65 -11.30 0.46 5.40
CA TYR A 65 -12.44 0.34 4.51
C TYR A 65 -12.84 -1.13 4.37
N PHE A 66 -14.11 -1.42 4.66
CA PHE A 66 -14.64 -2.77 4.63
C PHE A 66 -15.47 -2.99 3.36
N GLY A 67 -15.34 -4.17 2.77
CA GLY A 67 -16.19 -4.56 1.65
C GLY A 67 -17.64 -4.72 2.13
N ARG A 68 -18.60 -4.18 1.39
CA ARG A 68 -20.03 -4.27 1.72
C ARG A 68 -20.45 -5.75 1.78
N LEU A 69 -21.21 -6.12 2.81
CA LEU A 69 -22.01 -7.34 2.78
C LEU A 69 -23.18 -7.09 1.82
N LEU A 70 -23.26 -7.84 0.71
CA LEU A 70 -24.54 -8.02 0.05
C LEU A 70 -25.43 -8.74 1.06
N SER A 71 -26.34 -7.99 1.69
CA SER A 71 -27.46 -8.55 2.43
C SER A 71 -28.36 -9.20 1.39
N VAL A 72 -28.12 -10.47 1.09
CA VAL A 72 -29.17 -11.30 0.48
C VAL A 72 -30.18 -11.48 1.60
N ARG A 73 -31.30 -10.74 1.50
CA ARG A 73 -32.52 -11.11 2.21
C ARG A 73 -33.11 -12.33 1.54
#